data_AF-A0A941MXN5-F1
#
_entry.id   AF-A0A941MXN5-F1
#
_cell.length_a   1.000
_cell.length_b   1.000
_cell.length_c   1.000
_cell.angle_alpha   90.00
_cell.angle_beta   90.00
_cell.angle_gamma   90.00
#
_symmetry.space_group_name_H-M   'P 1'
#
loop_
_entity.id
_entity.type
_entity.pdbx_description
1 polymer ?
#
loop_
_entity_poly.entity_id
_entity_poly.type
_entity_poly.pdbx_seq_one_letter_code
_entity_poly.pdbx_strand_id
1 'polypeptide(L)'
;MKRPEKVTSVFVPRCDDEANPATRAEFRAHTPARFQVQDASGQQWFETADRQQVGVDEDDQAWFWPGMMSRGDLIVIQGESGVGKSYLVLDMIARVTRGTPFPTVPGTESLPLAPQESGKVVLITRHDHIKRVSKRLSILGADQSQIHVEGYISRMLADHTELDGRVFDLKLDLPKLRQELQDLPSIKLVVFDPLCDFCQGPAEVAQILSELRQLAWTFDIPVVVTLPAQVRFDTAGALKVTSRYRTEQARAVWCLATHPQFSHRRFFIPRRINHSALPLGVEFRIDNQGFTWRGDRPADPADPLGWETDLRQLLTEVLTLGPQASADLMYLGQYKGYSPKQIRAVAYRMGVGIRKCPGFGKDGSWDWFLPDVEARRKNEESLEKAAENVENVEVASAVTKDAVEFSSVGPPNGDDWARDLDSAAPNESKFKPASAHANVTDTRTRNTESLANAEGNANNVVMALAPTKDAAVHTTAAPPNSD
;
A
#
# COMPACT_ATOMS: atom_id res chain seq x y z
N MET A 1 -23.18 32.55 1.93
CA MET A 1 -22.81 33.96 1.79
C MET A 1 -23.70 34.58 0.72
N LYS A 2 -24.32 35.74 0.99
CA LYS A 2 -25.04 36.50 -0.04
C LYS A 2 -24.01 37.04 -1.05
N ARG A 3 -24.34 37.07 -2.34
CA ARG A 3 -23.45 37.63 -3.37
C ARG A 3 -23.21 39.12 -3.07
N PRO A 4 -21.96 39.60 -3.11
CA PRO A 4 -21.70 41.03 -2.98
C PRO A 4 -22.29 41.79 -4.17
N GLU A 5 -22.91 42.94 -3.93
CA GLU A 5 -23.49 43.79 -4.98
C GLU A 5 -22.45 44.70 -5.62
N LYS A 6 -21.37 45.03 -4.89
CA LYS A 6 -20.31 45.90 -5.39
C LYS A 6 -18.94 45.47 -4.84
N VAL A 7 -18.00 45.23 -5.75
CA VAL A 7 -16.60 44.94 -5.44
C VAL A 7 -15.76 46.02 -6.14
N THR A 8 -14.98 46.77 -5.37
CA THR A 8 -14.12 47.82 -5.92
C THR A 8 -12.69 47.57 -5.45
N SER A 9 -11.72 47.51 -6.37
CA SER A 9 -10.31 47.43 -6.00
C SER A 9 -9.88 48.73 -5.35
N VAL A 10 -9.35 48.68 -4.12
CA VAL A 10 -8.89 49.88 -3.41
C VAL A 10 -7.47 49.66 -2.94
N PHE A 11 -6.57 50.52 -3.41
CA PHE A 11 -5.20 50.55 -2.92
C PHE A 11 -5.18 51.35 -1.61
N VAL A 12 -5.13 50.64 -0.48
CA VAL A 12 -4.90 51.25 0.84
C VAL A 12 -3.43 51.00 1.20
N PRO A 13 -2.52 51.98 1.08
CA PRO A 13 -1.18 51.84 1.62
C PRO A 13 -1.28 51.56 3.12
N ARG A 14 -0.35 50.76 3.69
CA ARG A 14 -0.20 50.71 5.16
C ARG A 14 -0.06 52.17 5.63
N CYS A 15 -0.84 52.56 6.65
CA CYS A 15 -0.52 53.78 7.39
C CYS A 15 0.94 53.64 7.84
N ASP A 16 1.68 54.72 7.67
CA ASP A 16 3.14 54.83 7.81
C ASP A 16 3.85 54.51 6.48
N ASP A 17 4.06 55.55 5.66
CA ASP A 17 5.36 55.87 5.05
C ASP A 17 5.25 56.92 3.93
N GLU A 18 5.70 58.13 4.25
CA GLU A 18 6.17 59.10 3.25
C GLU A 18 7.50 58.61 2.65
N ALA A 19 7.46 57.63 1.73
CA ALA A 19 8.67 57.10 1.10
C ALA A 19 8.68 57.20 -0.44
N ASN A 20 9.86 57.56 -0.94
CA ASN A 20 10.36 57.73 -2.31
C ASN A 20 9.61 56.94 -3.43
N PRO A 21 9.38 57.52 -4.63
CA PRO A 21 8.74 56.82 -5.77
C PRO A 21 9.36 55.48 -6.17
N ALA A 22 10.67 55.25 -5.94
CA ALA A 22 11.32 53.96 -6.21
C ALA A 22 10.84 52.84 -5.25
N THR A 23 10.75 53.14 -3.95
CA THR A 23 10.23 52.23 -2.92
C THR A 23 8.75 51.86 -3.15
N ARG A 24 7.95 52.75 -3.75
CA ARG A 24 6.54 52.46 -4.10
C ARG A 24 6.39 51.35 -5.15
N ALA A 25 7.31 51.21 -6.09
CA ALA A 25 7.22 50.19 -7.14
C ALA A 25 7.52 48.79 -6.59
N GLU A 26 8.55 48.67 -5.75
CA GLU A 26 8.90 47.42 -5.07
C GLU A 26 7.85 47.02 -4.02
N PHE A 27 7.29 47.98 -3.27
CA PHE A 27 6.17 47.72 -2.35
C PHE A 27 4.90 47.26 -3.09
N ARG A 28 4.61 47.83 -4.27
CA ARG A 28 3.48 47.42 -5.12
C ARG A 28 3.60 45.99 -5.63
N ALA A 29 4.83 45.49 -5.82
CA ALA A 29 5.05 44.12 -6.26
C ALA A 29 4.75 43.08 -5.15
N HIS A 30 4.94 43.45 -3.87
CA HIS A 30 4.86 42.52 -2.72
C HIS A 30 3.63 42.74 -1.82
N THR A 31 2.89 43.85 -1.98
CA THR A 31 1.68 44.10 -1.20
C THR A 31 0.47 43.48 -1.90
N PRO A 32 -0.22 42.50 -1.29
CA PRO A 32 -1.37 41.88 -1.93
C PRO A 32 -2.51 42.90 -2.11
N ALA A 33 -3.15 42.86 -3.28
CA ALA A 33 -4.24 43.77 -3.61
C ALA A 33 -5.41 43.61 -2.62
N ARG A 34 -5.86 44.74 -2.06
CA ARG A 34 -7.07 44.80 -1.22
C ARG A 34 -8.28 45.19 -2.08
N PHE A 35 -9.38 44.49 -1.89
CA PHE A 35 -10.67 44.73 -2.52
C PHE A 35 -11.63 45.22 -1.45
N GLN A 36 -12.20 46.41 -1.62
CA GLN A 36 -13.30 46.86 -0.79
C GLN A 36 -14.59 46.20 -1.31
N VAL A 37 -15.27 45.48 -0.43
CA VAL A 37 -16.49 44.76 -0.73
C VAL A 37 -17.62 45.36 0.09
N GLN A 38 -18.79 45.52 -0.52
CA GLN A 38 -20.00 46.01 0.13
C GLN A 38 -21.16 45.06 -0.13
N ASP A 39 -21.92 44.75 0.92
CA ASP A 39 -23.16 43.98 0.79
C ASP A 39 -24.39 44.85 0.54
N ALA A 40 -25.53 44.20 0.29
CA ALA A 40 -26.82 44.84 0.06
C ALA A 40 -27.37 45.64 1.27
N SER A 41 -26.83 45.42 2.47
CA SER A 41 -27.18 46.21 3.66
C SER A 41 -26.31 47.45 3.83
N GLY A 42 -25.32 47.63 2.96
CA GLY A 42 -24.38 48.73 2.99
C GLY A 42 -23.14 48.47 3.84
N GLN A 43 -23.01 47.30 4.47
CA GLN A 43 -21.84 46.94 5.28
C GLN A 43 -20.61 46.73 4.40
N GLN A 44 -19.48 47.33 4.79
CA GLN A 44 -18.22 47.29 4.03
C GLN A 44 -17.13 46.49 4.75
N TRP A 45 -16.33 45.72 4.00
CA TRP A 45 -15.12 45.05 4.47
C TRP A 45 -14.03 45.03 3.40
N PHE A 46 -12.80 44.70 3.79
CA PHE A 46 -11.69 44.54 2.87
C PHE A 46 -11.34 43.06 2.71
N GLU A 47 -11.28 42.58 1.46
CA GLU A 47 -10.76 41.26 1.11
C GLU A 47 -9.36 41.41 0.52
N THR A 48 -8.45 40.52 0.87
CA THR A 48 -7.09 40.52 0.30
C THR A 48 -6.86 39.17 -0.35
N ALA A 49 -6.48 39.17 -1.62
CA ALA A 49 -6.06 37.92 -2.26
C ALA A 49 -4.63 37.61 -1.81
N ASP A 50 -4.47 36.62 -0.94
CA ASP A 50 -3.15 36.11 -0.59
C ASP A 50 -2.53 35.47 -1.84
N ARG A 51 -1.50 36.12 -2.39
CA ARG A 51 -0.79 35.68 -3.59
C ARG A 51 0.58 35.23 -3.14
N GLN A 52 0.74 33.92 -2.99
CA GLN A 52 2.06 33.33 -2.83
C GLN A 52 2.68 33.15 -4.21
N GLN A 53 3.89 33.67 -4.39
CA GLN A 53 4.71 33.33 -5.54
C GLN A 53 5.13 31.86 -5.38
N VAL A 54 5.10 31.08 -6.45
CA VAL A 54 5.66 29.73 -6.44
C VAL A 54 7.17 29.88 -6.25
N GLY A 55 7.66 29.61 -5.03
CA GLY A 55 9.09 29.47 -4.76
C GLY A 55 9.61 28.15 -5.32
N VAL A 56 10.83 28.14 -5.84
CA VAL A 56 11.52 26.94 -6.36
C VAL A 56 12.42 26.34 -5.27
N ASP A 57 11.96 26.34 -4.03
CA ASP A 57 12.61 25.55 -2.99
C ASP A 57 12.06 24.12 -3.12
N GLU A 58 12.83 23.26 -3.81
CA GLU A 58 12.42 21.92 -4.24
C GLU A 58 12.10 20.92 -3.08
N ASP A 59 12.22 21.34 -1.82
CA ASP A 59 12.16 20.47 -0.62
C ASP A 59 11.09 20.88 0.43
N ASP A 60 10.09 21.68 0.06
CA ASP A 60 9.22 22.35 1.05
C ASP A 60 8.16 21.45 1.74
N GLN A 61 8.04 20.18 1.36
CA GLN A 61 7.14 19.24 2.05
C GLN A 61 7.89 18.31 3.00
N ALA A 62 8.06 18.75 4.24
CA ALA A 62 8.63 17.92 5.30
C ALA A 62 7.68 16.77 5.67
N TRP A 63 8.06 15.54 5.34
CA TRP A 63 7.41 14.36 5.89
C TRP A 63 7.54 14.35 7.41
N PHE A 64 6.42 14.09 8.11
CA PHE A 64 6.47 13.74 9.52
C PHE A 64 6.91 12.28 9.66
N TRP A 65 6.24 11.39 8.91
CA TRP A 65 6.61 10.00 8.70
C TRP A 65 6.65 9.70 7.20
N PRO A 66 7.81 9.34 6.62
CA PRO A 66 7.98 9.13 5.19
C PRO A 66 6.94 8.18 4.60
N GLY A 67 6.28 8.61 3.52
CA GLY A 67 5.24 7.86 2.83
C GLY A 67 3.98 7.58 3.67
N MET A 68 3.90 8.03 4.92
CA MET A 68 2.76 7.80 5.81
C MET A 68 1.99 9.08 6.10
N MET A 69 2.70 10.08 6.59
CA MET A 69 2.12 11.30 7.15
C MET A 69 3.03 12.49 6.87
N SER A 70 2.54 13.48 6.14
CA SER A 70 3.21 14.76 5.92
C SER A 70 2.85 15.77 7.02
N ARG A 71 3.74 16.72 7.28
CA ARG A 71 3.39 17.92 8.05
C ARG A 71 2.45 18.81 7.24
N GLY A 72 1.71 19.67 7.93
CA GLY A 72 0.78 20.59 7.27
C GLY A 72 -0.49 19.96 6.71
N ASP A 73 -0.65 18.64 6.83
CA ASP A 73 -1.66 17.90 6.10
C ASP A 73 -2.69 17.20 6.97
N LEU A 74 -3.86 17.01 6.36
CA LEU A 74 -4.95 16.21 6.90
C LEU A 74 -4.85 14.76 6.41
N ILE A 75 -4.83 13.83 7.36
CA ILE A 75 -4.73 12.39 7.14
C ILE A 75 -6.03 11.74 7.61
N VAL A 76 -6.65 10.96 6.73
CA VAL A 76 -7.86 10.19 7.05
C VAL A 76 -7.51 8.72 7.19
N ILE A 77 -7.88 8.12 8.32
CA ILE A 77 -7.81 6.69 8.57
C ILE A 77 -9.24 6.12 8.55
N GLN A 78 -9.53 5.28 7.57
CA GLN A 78 -10.83 4.65 7.38
C GLN A 78 -10.81 3.16 7.65
N GLY A 79 -11.98 2.59 7.95
CA GLY A 79 -12.12 1.15 8.10
C GLY A 79 -13.39 0.76 8.85
N GLU A 80 -13.69 -0.54 8.87
CA GLU A 80 -14.88 -1.06 9.53
C GLU A 80 -14.93 -0.72 11.02
N SER A 81 -16.14 -0.69 11.58
CA SER A 81 -16.29 -0.58 13.04
C SER A 81 -15.62 -1.78 13.71
N GLY A 82 -14.90 -1.56 14.81
CA GLY A 82 -14.19 -2.62 15.52
C GLY A 82 -12.90 -3.14 14.86
N VAL A 83 -12.49 -2.62 13.69
CA VAL A 83 -11.27 -3.09 12.99
C VAL A 83 -9.96 -2.78 13.74
N GLY A 84 -9.98 -1.83 14.69
CA GLY A 84 -8.81 -1.42 15.47
C GLY A 84 -8.25 -0.03 15.17
N LYS A 85 -9.02 0.86 14.53
CA LYS A 85 -8.61 2.27 14.22
C LYS A 85 -8.07 2.99 15.46
N SER A 86 -8.80 2.92 16.58
CA SER A 86 -8.37 3.53 17.84
C SER A 86 -7.06 2.96 18.37
N TYR A 87 -6.83 1.65 18.23
CA TYR A 87 -5.54 1.06 18.64
C TYR A 87 -4.38 1.58 17.79
N LEU A 88 -4.58 1.65 16.46
CA LEU A 88 -3.57 2.21 15.56
C LEU A 88 -3.27 3.67 15.91
N VAL A 89 -4.32 4.47 16.11
CA VAL A 89 -4.19 5.87 16.51
C VAL A 89 -3.41 5.99 17.81
N LEU A 90 -3.72 5.20 18.84
CA LEU A 90 -2.98 5.24 20.10
C LEU A 90 -1.51 4.81 19.94
N ASP A 91 -1.18 3.88 19.03
CA ASP A 91 0.22 3.53 18.69
C ASP A 91 0.93 4.72 18.02
N MET A 92 0.26 5.42 17.10
CA MET A 92 0.79 6.65 16.50
C MET A 92 1.08 7.71 17.57
N ILE A 93 0.14 7.95 18.50
CA ILE A 93 0.33 8.89 19.62
C ILE A 93 1.53 8.46 20.48
N ALA A 94 1.60 7.18 20.84
CA ALA A 94 2.71 6.65 21.63
C ALA A 94 4.07 6.87 20.95
N ARG A 95 4.11 6.80 19.62
CA ARG A 95 5.33 7.06 18.84
C ARG A 95 5.71 8.54 18.80
N VAL A 96 4.75 9.43 18.57
CA VAL A 96 5.00 10.89 18.56
C VAL A 96 5.51 11.37 19.91
N THR A 97 4.91 10.91 21.00
CA THR A 97 5.33 11.30 22.35
C THR A 97 6.75 10.85 22.70
N ARG A 98 7.27 9.81 22.05
CA ARG A 98 8.64 9.32 22.22
C ARG A 98 9.63 9.78 21.15
N GLY A 99 9.16 10.43 20.08
CA GLY A 99 9.99 10.71 18.89
C GLY A 99 10.46 9.44 18.17
N THR A 100 9.70 8.35 18.24
CA THR A 100 10.09 7.08 17.59
C THR A 100 9.50 6.96 16.19
N PRO A 101 10.22 6.37 15.21
CA PRO A 101 9.73 6.21 13.86
C PRO A 101 8.44 5.40 13.77
N PHE A 102 7.62 5.74 12.77
CA PHE A 102 6.62 4.82 12.27
C PHE A 102 7.33 3.54 11.79
N PRO A 103 6.77 2.35 12.02
CA PRO A 103 7.36 1.12 11.49
C PRO A 103 7.53 1.27 9.98
N THR A 104 8.72 0.92 9.48
CA THR A 104 9.09 1.14 8.09
C THR A 104 7.98 0.68 7.15
N VAL A 105 7.48 1.62 6.37
CA VAL A 105 6.58 1.35 5.25
C VAL A 105 7.48 0.99 4.07
N PRO A 106 7.53 -0.27 3.61
CA PRO A 106 8.46 -0.65 2.55
C PRO A 106 8.21 0.17 1.27
N GLY A 107 9.29 0.58 0.59
CA GLY A 107 9.23 1.47 -0.57
C GLY A 107 9.25 2.96 -0.24
N THR A 108 9.59 3.34 1.00
CA THR A 108 9.73 4.74 1.45
C THR A 108 11.17 5.12 1.81
N GLU A 109 12.13 4.24 1.53
CA GLU A 109 13.53 4.36 1.96
C GLU A 109 14.24 5.59 1.36
N SER A 110 13.77 6.06 0.20
CA SER A 110 14.34 7.21 -0.51
C SER A 110 13.65 8.55 -0.16
N LEU A 111 12.62 8.55 0.68
CA LEU A 111 11.88 9.77 1.03
C LEU A 111 12.60 10.52 2.17
N PRO A 112 12.67 11.87 2.10
CA PRO A 112 13.35 12.66 3.13
C PRO A 112 12.61 12.55 4.47
N LEU A 113 13.38 12.47 5.56
CA LEU A 113 12.87 12.31 6.91
C LEU A 113 13.20 13.55 7.75
N ALA A 114 12.18 14.18 8.34
CA ALA A 114 12.40 15.17 9.40
C ALA A 114 12.90 14.48 10.67
N PRO A 115 13.78 15.12 11.47
CA PRO A 115 14.16 14.61 12.78
C PRO A 115 12.91 14.30 13.61
N GLN A 116 12.83 13.07 14.13
CA GLN A 116 11.70 12.68 14.96
C GLN A 116 11.95 13.10 16.40
N GLU A 117 11.42 14.28 16.72
CA GLU A 117 11.43 14.80 18.07
C GLU A 117 10.19 14.34 18.83
N SER A 118 10.36 14.08 20.13
CA SER A 118 9.22 13.90 21.02
C SER A 118 8.34 15.15 21.00
N GLY A 119 7.03 14.98 20.96
CA GLY A 119 6.09 16.10 20.91
C GLY A 119 4.81 15.84 21.68
N LYS A 120 4.15 16.94 22.07
CA LYS A 120 2.82 16.89 22.65
C LYS A 120 1.79 16.51 21.61
N VAL A 121 0.74 15.83 22.06
CA VAL A 121 -0.35 15.35 21.21
C VAL A 121 -1.68 15.73 21.83
N VAL A 122 -2.60 16.23 21.00
CA VAL A 122 -3.99 16.46 21.39
C VAL A 122 -4.86 15.34 20.79
N LEU A 123 -5.49 14.54 21.65
CA LEU A 123 -6.44 13.51 21.28
C LEU A 123 -7.87 13.95 21.63
N ILE A 124 -8.70 14.11 20.60
CA ILE A 124 -10.10 14.49 20.73
C ILE A 124 -10.97 13.27 20.46
N THR A 125 -11.71 12.80 21.49
CA THR A 125 -12.52 11.57 21.40
C THR A 125 -13.74 11.60 22.32
N ARG A 126 -14.86 10.98 21.89
CA ARG A 126 -16.09 10.79 22.68
C ARG A 126 -16.36 9.33 23.07
N HIS A 127 -15.72 8.34 22.44
CA HIS A 127 -16.06 6.91 22.63
C HIS A 127 -15.49 6.31 23.91
N ASP A 128 -14.27 6.67 24.27
CA ASP A 128 -13.54 5.96 25.31
C ASP A 128 -13.34 6.79 26.57
N HIS A 129 -13.72 6.19 27.70
CA HIS A 129 -13.43 6.75 29.01
C HIS A 129 -11.91 6.92 29.15
N ILE A 130 -11.45 8.08 29.65
CA ILE A 130 -10.03 8.43 29.78
C ILE A 130 -9.17 7.33 30.40
N LYS A 131 -9.69 6.62 31.42
CA LYS A 131 -9.03 5.45 32.04
C LYS A 131 -8.69 4.32 31.06
N ARG A 132 -9.56 4.01 30.08
CA ARG A 132 -9.29 2.97 29.07
C ARG A 132 -8.23 3.43 28.08
N VAL A 133 -8.31 4.69 27.66
CA VAL A 133 -7.31 5.33 26.79
C VAL A 133 -5.93 5.30 27.46
N SER A 134 -5.84 5.80 28.71
CA SER A 134 -4.61 5.82 29.51
C SER A 134 -4.00 4.42 29.70
N LYS A 135 -4.81 3.39 30.00
CA LYS A 135 -4.32 2.01 30.12
C LYS A 135 -3.72 1.50 28.81
N ARG A 136 -4.38 1.73 27.67
CA ARG A 136 -3.87 1.31 26.35
C ARG A 136 -2.58 2.06 25.97
N LEU A 137 -2.53 3.36 26.22
CA LEU A 137 -1.34 4.19 26.01
C LEU A 137 -0.15 3.71 26.87
N SER A 138 -0.40 3.33 28.13
CA SER A 138 0.62 2.73 29.00
C SER A 138 1.16 1.41 28.44
N ILE A 139 0.30 0.53 27.95
CA ILE A 139 0.70 -0.75 27.31
C ILE A 139 1.55 -0.49 26.04
N LEU A 140 1.19 0.53 25.27
CA LEU A 140 1.92 0.96 24.08
C LEU A 140 3.20 1.75 24.40
N GLY A 141 3.48 2.01 25.69
CA GLY A 141 4.67 2.71 26.18
C GLY A 141 4.67 4.21 25.90
N ALA A 142 3.50 4.84 25.73
CA ALA A 142 3.42 6.28 25.46
C ALA A 142 3.92 7.11 26.66
N ASP A 143 4.56 8.24 26.39
CA ASP A 143 4.77 9.25 27.43
C ASP A 143 3.47 10.03 27.64
N GLN A 144 2.70 9.65 28.67
CA GLN A 144 1.39 10.24 28.95
C GLN A 144 1.47 11.70 29.40
N SER A 145 2.64 12.19 29.83
CA SER A 145 2.81 13.61 30.19
C SER A 145 2.73 14.55 28.97
N GLN A 146 2.90 14.00 27.77
CA GLN A 146 2.83 14.70 26.49
C GLN A 146 1.43 14.65 25.87
N ILE A 147 0.44 14.03 26.52
CA ILE A 147 -0.87 13.74 25.91
C ILE A 147 -1.97 14.56 26.58
N HIS A 148 -2.61 15.41 25.78
CA HIS A 148 -3.80 16.14 26.14
C HIS A 148 -5.01 15.39 25.57
N VAL A 149 -5.95 14.95 26.40
CA VAL A 149 -7.17 14.27 25.94
C VAL A 149 -8.36 15.18 26.16
N GLU A 150 -9.02 15.55 25.07
CA GLU A 150 -10.18 16.42 25.07
C GLU A 150 -11.44 15.64 24.70
N GLY A 151 -12.37 15.55 25.65
CA GLY A 151 -13.73 15.07 25.43
C GLY A 151 -14.77 15.84 26.25
N TYR A 152 -14.30 16.58 27.26
CA TYR A 152 -15.09 17.33 28.21
C TYR A 152 -14.35 18.63 28.56
N ILE A 153 -15.07 19.74 28.58
CA ILE A 153 -14.58 21.07 28.87
C ILE A 153 -15.10 21.47 30.24
N SER A 154 -14.19 21.60 31.19
CA SER A 154 -14.47 22.17 32.51
C SER A 154 -14.76 23.66 32.37
N ARG A 155 -15.72 24.17 33.15
CA ARG A 155 -16.04 25.60 33.19
C ARG A 155 -15.79 26.12 34.60
N MET A 156 -15.22 27.31 34.68
CA MET A 156 -14.91 27.96 35.93
C MET A 156 -15.17 29.46 35.79
N LEU A 157 -15.73 30.08 36.82
CA LEU A 157 -15.88 31.53 36.89
C LEU A 157 -14.53 32.20 37.18
N ALA A 158 -14.46 33.52 36.98
CA ALA A 158 -13.24 34.29 37.23
C ALA A 158 -12.79 34.26 38.70
N ASP A 159 -13.70 33.94 39.62
CA ASP A 159 -13.44 33.74 41.05
C ASP A 159 -13.06 32.30 41.40
N HIS A 160 -12.79 31.46 40.40
CA HIS A 160 -12.44 30.04 40.52
C HIS A 160 -13.58 29.11 40.97
N THR A 161 -14.83 29.56 40.97
CA THR A 161 -15.97 28.68 41.22
C THR A 161 -16.18 27.72 40.05
N GLU A 162 -16.16 26.41 40.31
CA GLU A 162 -16.47 25.39 39.30
C GLU A 162 -17.95 25.45 38.88
N LEU A 163 -18.17 25.41 37.56
CA LEU A 163 -19.49 25.27 36.96
C LEU A 163 -19.59 23.89 36.33
N ASP A 164 -20.82 23.44 36.07
CA ASP A 164 -21.04 22.24 35.25
C ASP A 164 -20.29 22.38 33.94
N GLY A 165 -19.36 21.47 33.66
CA GLY A 165 -18.67 21.43 32.38
C GLY A 165 -19.63 21.02 31.25
N ARG A 166 -19.08 20.91 30.05
CA ARG A 166 -19.84 20.43 28.88
C ARG A 166 -18.99 19.52 28.01
N VAL A 167 -19.63 18.69 27.21
CA VAL A 167 -18.94 17.89 26.18
C VAL A 167 -18.27 18.83 25.18
N PHE A 168 -17.09 18.44 24.70
CA PHE A 168 -16.39 19.14 23.62
C PHE A 168 -17.28 19.21 22.37
N ASP A 169 -17.43 20.41 21.80
CA ASP A 169 -18.17 20.67 20.57
C ASP A 169 -17.20 21.23 19.53
N LEU A 170 -16.97 20.48 18.45
CA LEU A 170 -15.94 20.82 17.49
C LEU A 170 -16.14 22.20 16.85
N LYS A 171 -17.37 22.61 16.56
CA LYS A 171 -17.62 23.93 15.96
C LYS A 171 -17.37 25.06 16.95
N LEU A 172 -17.78 24.87 18.20
CA LEU A 172 -17.63 25.90 19.24
C LEU A 172 -16.20 25.98 19.80
N ASP A 173 -15.48 24.86 19.80
CA ASP A 173 -14.19 24.73 20.49
C ASP A 173 -12.98 24.71 19.56
N LEU A 174 -13.16 24.57 18.23
CA LEU A 174 -12.06 24.71 17.28
C LEU A 174 -11.27 26.03 17.43
N PRO A 175 -11.89 27.19 17.73
CA PRO A 175 -11.14 28.42 18.03
C PRO A 175 -10.24 28.30 19.26
N LYS A 176 -10.64 27.55 20.29
CA LYS A 176 -9.81 27.31 21.48
C LYS A 176 -8.64 26.40 21.18
N LEU A 177 -8.88 25.34 20.40
CA LEU A 177 -7.81 24.47 19.91
C LEU A 177 -6.79 25.26 19.08
N ARG A 178 -7.24 26.19 18.22
CA ARG A 178 -6.34 27.09 17.49
C ARG A 178 -5.48 27.93 18.43
N GLN A 179 -6.09 28.48 19.49
CA GLN A 179 -5.34 29.25 20.49
C GLN A 179 -4.32 28.37 21.23
N GLU A 180 -4.71 27.16 21.64
CA GLU A 180 -3.80 26.22 22.30
C GLU A 180 -2.61 25.83 21.42
N LEU A 181 -2.84 25.61 20.12
CA LEU A 181 -1.77 25.35 19.16
C LEU A 181 -0.82 26.54 18.97
N GLN A 182 -1.32 27.78 19.11
CA GLN A 182 -0.49 28.99 19.11
C GLN A 182 0.34 29.10 20.38
N ASP A 183 -0.28 28.82 21.53
CA ASP A 183 0.34 28.97 22.85
C ASP A 183 1.33 27.83 23.17
N LEU A 184 1.14 26.65 22.56
CA LEU A 184 1.96 25.45 22.79
C LEU A 184 2.57 24.89 21.48
N PRO A 185 3.62 25.52 20.92
CA PRO A 185 4.33 25.04 19.72
C PRO A 185 4.95 23.63 19.85
N SER A 186 5.02 23.10 21.07
CA SER A 186 5.43 21.72 21.35
C SER A 186 4.42 20.67 20.87
N ILE A 187 3.19 21.06 20.52
CA ILE A 187 2.20 20.14 19.94
C ILE A 187 2.63 19.78 18.52
N LYS A 188 2.76 18.47 18.26
CA LYS A 188 3.24 17.93 16.98
C LYS A 188 2.19 17.09 16.25
N LEU A 189 1.07 16.78 16.90
CA LEU A 189 -0.01 15.97 16.31
C LEU A 189 -1.36 16.31 16.96
N VAL A 190 -2.39 16.43 16.13
CA VAL A 190 -3.79 16.51 16.57
C VAL A 190 -4.57 15.33 16.00
N VAL A 191 -5.40 14.70 16.82
CA VAL A 191 -6.13 13.48 16.46
C VAL A 191 -7.62 13.60 16.79
N PHE A 192 -8.49 13.25 15.84
CA PHE A 192 -9.93 13.05 16.07
C PHE A 192 -10.31 11.59 15.86
N ASP A 193 -10.74 10.89 16.91
CA ASP A 193 -11.04 9.45 16.84
C ASP A 193 -12.40 9.10 17.49
N PRO A 194 -13.48 8.92 16.70
CA PRO A 194 -13.66 9.27 15.30
C PRO A 194 -14.25 10.67 15.11
N LEU A 195 -13.99 11.28 13.95
CA LEU A 195 -14.49 12.62 13.64
C LEU A 195 -16.02 12.67 13.52
N CYS A 196 -16.64 11.58 13.04
CA CYS A 196 -18.08 11.55 12.79
C CYS A 196 -18.92 11.71 14.06
N ASP A 197 -18.36 11.48 15.25
CA ASP A 197 -19.05 11.67 16.52
C ASP A 197 -19.36 13.14 16.81
N PHE A 198 -18.62 14.05 16.20
CA PHE A 198 -18.75 15.49 16.39
C PHE A 198 -19.64 16.13 15.33
N CYS A 199 -20.24 15.33 14.44
CA CYS A 199 -21.00 15.79 13.28
C CYS A 199 -22.38 15.13 13.23
N GLN A 200 -23.38 15.89 12.79
CA GLN A 200 -24.75 15.42 12.57
C GLN A 200 -24.87 14.57 11.29
N GLY A 201 -23.96 14.73 10.32
CA GLY A 201 -24.01 13.96 9.09
C GLY A 201 -22.83 14.16 8.13
N PRO A 202 -22.83 13.48 6.96
CA PRO A 202 -21.71 13.48 6.03
C PRO A 202 -21.35 14.85 5.43
N ALA A 203 -22.34 15.72 5.22
CA ALA A 203 -22.09 17.07 4.70
C ALA A 203 -21.28 17.91 5.69
N GLU A 204 -21.60 17.81 6.98
CA GLU A 204 -20.88 18.50 8.04
C GLU A 204 -19.47 17.94 8.24
N VAL A 205 -19.28 16.63 8.12
CA VAL A 205 -17.94 16.02 8.09
C VAL A 205 -17.10 16.64 6.96
N ALA A 206 -17.63 16.76 5.75
CA ALA A 206 -16.89 17.35 4.64
C ALA A 206 -16.52 18.82 4.88
N GLN A 207 -17.41 19.61 5.49
CA GLN A 207 -17.13 20.99 5.90
C GLN A 207 -16.00 21.04 6.93
N ILE A 208 -16.11 20.24 7.99
CA ILE A 208 -15.13 20.21 9.08
C ILE A 208 -13.77 19.71 8.60
N LEU A 209 -13.72 18.71 7.70
CA LEU A 209 -12.46 18.29 7.09
C LEU A 209 -11.77 19.45 6.35
N SER A 210 -12.52 20.38 5.75
CA SER A 210 -11.91 21.58 5.14
C SER A 210 -11.31 22.50 6.19
N GLU A 211 -11.97 22.67 7.35
CA GLU A 211 -11.48 23.50 8.45
C GLU A 211 -10.25 22.87 9.13
N LEU A 212 -10.25 21.54 9.31
CA LEU A 212 -9.12 20.79 9.85
C LEU A 212 -7.92 20.75 8.90
N ARG A 213 -8.16 20.72 7.58
CA ARG A 213 -7.09 20.88 6.59
C ARG A 213 -6.43 22.26 6.71
N GLN A 214 -7.22 23.32 6.86
CA GLN A 214 -6.66 24.67 7.08
C GLN A 214 -5.88 24.72 8.39
N LEU A 215 -6.40 24.09 9.46
CA LEU A 215 -5.69 23.98 10.73
C LEU A 215 -4.32 23.31 10.57
N ALA A 216 -4.29 22.14 9.91
CA ALA A 216 -3.06 21.41 9.65
C ALA A 216 -2.03 22.29 8.93
N TRP A 217 -2.45 22.95 7.85
CA TRP A 217 -1.61 23.83 7.04
C TRP A 217 -1.09 25.03 7.83
N THR A 218 -1.95 25.73 8.56
CA THR A 218 -1.59 26.94 9.31
C THR A 218 -0.55 26.67 10.39
N PHE A 219 -0.64 25.52 11.06
CA PHE A 219 0.26 25.17 12.16
C PHE A 219 1.42 24.26 11.73
N ASP A 220 1.47 23.87 10.46
CA ASP A 220 2.46 22.94 9.90
C ASP A 220 2.62 21.66 10.74
N ILE A 221 1.47 21.09 11.14
CA ILE A 221 1.36 19.84 11.90
C ILE A 221 0.39 18.87 11.21
N PRO A 222 0.64 17.56 11.33
CA PRO A 222 -0.33 16.57 10.89
C PRO A 222 -1.61 16.61 11.74
N VAL A 223 -2.75 16.54 11.06
CA VAL A 223 -4.06 16.31 11.70
C VAL A 223 -4.59 14.96 11.23
N VAL A 224 -4.78 14.03 12.16
CA VAL A 224 -5.27 12.68 11.87
C VAL A 224 -6.73 12.58 12.28
N VAL A 225 -7.56 12.03 11.40
CA VAL A 225 -8.97 11.77 11.70
C VAL A 225 -9.33 10.34 11.38
N THR A 226 -10.13 9.70 12.22
CA THR A 226 -10.70 8.39 11.89
C THR A 226 -12.15 8.50 11.45
N LEU A 227 -12.51 7.70 10.45
CA LEU A 227 -13.87 7.63 9.90
C LEU A 227 -14.28 6.17 9.67
N PRO A 228 -15.56 5.80 9.85
CA PRO A 228 -16.01 4.48 9.50
C PRO A 228 -16.18 4.34 7.98
N ALA A 229 -15.84 3.16 7.46
CA ALA A 229 -16.07 2.76 6.08
C ALA A 229 -16.39 1.26 6.02
N GLN A 230 -17.13 0.82 5.01
CA GLN A 230 -17.30 -0.59 4.71
C GLN A 230 -16.09 -1.08 3.93
N VAL A 231 -15.49 -2.21 4.36
CA VAL A 231 -14.26 -2.72 3.78
C VAL A 231 -14.39 -4.19 3.50
N ARG A 232 -14.19 -4.58 2.24
CA ARG A 232 -14.24 -5.98 1.82
C ARG A 232 -13.13 -6.30 0.85
N PHE A 233 -12.73 -7.55 0.81
CA PHE A 233 -11.88 -8.08 -0.24
C PHE A 233 -12.76 -8.70 -1.33
N ASP A 234 -12.42 -8.46 -2.59
CA ASP A 234 -13.06 -9.16 -3.70
C ASP A 234 -12.44 -10.55 -3.91
N THR A 235 -12.91 -11.28 -4.92
CA THR A 235 -12.38 -12.60 -5.22
C THR A 235 -10.91 -12.58 -5.62
N ALA A 236 -10.41 -11.50 -6.22
CA ALA A 236 -8.99 -11.40 -6.56
C ALA A 236 -8.11 -11.07 -5.34
N GLY A 237 -8.71 -10.79 -4.18
CA GLY A 237 -7.97 -10.35 -3.00
C GLY A 237 -7.76 -8.83 -2.96
N ALA A 238 -8.34 -8.08 -3.90
CA ALA A 238 -8.21 -6.63 -3.95
C ALA A 238 -9.16 -5.94 -2.95
N LEU A 239 -8.68 -4.85 -2.34
CA LEU A 239 -9.43 -4.10 -1.34
C LEU A 239 -10.50 -3.20 -1.97
N LYS A 240 -11.76 -3.38 -1.55
CA LYS A 240 -12.88 -2.51 -1.88
C LYS A 240 -13.34 -1.76 -0.63
N VAL A 241 -13.36 -0.44 -0.73
CA VAL A 241 -13.75 0.47 0.36
C VAL A 241 -14.91 1.32 -0.11
N THR A 242 -16.00 1.30 0.66
CA THR A 242 -17.15 2.17 0.45
C THR A 242 -17.34 3.02 1.70
N SER A 243 -17.14 4.32 1.57
CA SER A 243 -17.39 5.29 2.64
C SER A 243 -18.49 6.25 2.24
N ARG A 244 -19.40 6.55 3.17
CA ARG A 244 -20.39 7.62 3.00
C ARG A 244 -19.79 9.01 3.21
N TYR A 245 -18.57 9.08 3.74
CA TYR A 245 -17.86 10.32 4.03
C TYR A 245 -16.90 10.64 2.90
N ARG A 246 -17.06 11.85 2.38
CA ARG A 246 -16.21 12.47 1.38
C ARG A 246 -14.88 12.89 2.00
N THR A 247 -13.77 12.42 1.44
CA THR A 247 -12.41 12.60 2.01
C THR A 247 -11.51 13.44 1.14
N GLU A 248 -12.01 14.14 0.13
CA GLU A 248 -11.24 14.89 -0.88
C GLU A 248 -10.33 15.95 -0.27
N GLN A 249 -10.61 16.42 0.96
CA GLN A 249 -9.78 17.35 1.70
C GLN A 249 -8.49 16.73 2.26
N ALA A 250 -8.47 15.42 2.47
CA ALA A 250 -7.30 14.73 3.02
C ALA A 250 -6.22 14.51 1.95
N ARG A 251 -4.97 14.78 2.29
CA ARG A 251 -3.82 14.51 1.39
C ARG A 251 -3.34 13.08 1.45
N ALA A 252 -3.60 12.41 2.57
CA ALA A 252 -3.39 10.98 2.74
C ALA A 252 -4.69 10.31 3.23
N VAL A 253 -5.03 9.19 2.60
CA VAL A 253 -6.16 8.34 3.00
C VAL A 253 -5.66 6.92 3.14
N TRP A 254 -5.82 6.38 4.35
CA TRP A 254 -5.43 5.03 4.72
C TRP A 254 -6.65 4.20 5.09
N CYS A 255 -6.59 2.90 4.85
CA CYS A 255 -7.66 1.97 5.16
C CYS A 255 -7.16 0.84 6.06
N LEU A 256 -7.91 0.55 7.12
CA LEU A 256 -7.75 -0.64 7.94
C LEU A 256 -8.69 -1.71 7.45
N ALA A 257 -8.17 -2.93 7.32
CA ALA A 257 -8.94 -4.09 6.91
C ALA A 257 -8.61 -5.30 7.79
N THR A 258 -9.61 -6.11 8.10
CA THR A 258 -9.43 -7.42 8.76
C THR A 258 -9.11 -8.48 7.73
N HIS A 259 -8.06 -9.28 7.96
CA HIS A 259 -7.80 -10.42 7.11
C HIS A 259 -9.01 -11.38 7.13
N PRO A 260 -9.56 -11.78 5.97
CA PRO A 260 -10.82 -12.52 5.91
C PRO A 260 -10.76 -13.89 6.61
N GLN A 261 -9.59 -14.53 6.61
CA GLN A 261 -9.37 -15.83 7.27
C GLN A 261 -8.80 -15.73 8.70
N PHE A 262 -8.25 -14.57 9.11
CA PHE A 262 -7.50 -14.46 10.37
C PHE A 262 -7.89 -13.20 11.12
N SER A 263 -8.82 -13.33 12.07
CA SER A 263 -9.40 -12.22 12.81
C SER A 263 -8.45 -11.47 13.74
N HIS A 264 -7.21 -11.91 13.93
CA HIS A 264 -6.16 -11.18 14.67
C HIS A 264 -5.20 -10.43 13.74
N ARG A 265 -5.22 -10.71 12.43
CA ARG A 265 -4.40 -10.03 11.41
C ARG A 265 -5.17 -8.87 10.81
N ARG A 266 -4.51 -7.73 10.70
CA ARG A 266 -5.06 -6.49 10.17
C ARG A 266 -4.08 -5.92 9.17
N PHE A 267 -4.61 -5.23 8.18
CA PHE A 267 -3.83 -4.49 7.22
C PHE A 267 -4.02 -3.00 7.41
N PHE A 268 -2.95 -2.24 7.24
CA PHE A 268 -2.96 -0.80 7.14
C PHE A 268 -2.50 -0.42 5.72
N ILE A 269 -3.46 -0.09 4.85
CA ILE A 269 -3.25 -0.03 3.39
C ILE A 269 -3.49 1.41 2.90
N PRO A 270 -2.56 2.01 2.14
CA PRO A 270 -2.78 3.33 1.57
C PRO A 270 -3.78 3.24 0.42
N ARG A 271 -4.70 4.22 0.36
CA ARG A 271 -5.69 4.37 -0.71
C ARG A 271 -5.40 5.56 -1.59
N ARG A 272 -4.84 6.61 -1.01
CA ARG A 272 -4.44 7.83 -1.70
C ARG A 272 -3.35 8.51 -0.90
N ILE A 273 -2.29 8.92 -1.59
CA ILE A 273 -1.27 9.82 -1.07
C ILE A 273 -0.96 10.79 -2.20
N ASN A 274 -1.03 12.09 -1.92
CA ASN A 274 -0.85 13.11 -2.95
C ASN A 274 0.62 13.51 -3.17
N HIS A 275 1.52 13.11 -2.27
CA HIS A 275 2.91 13.57 -2.20
C HIS A 275 3.95 12.52 -2.62
N SER A 276 3.51 11.31 -2.97
CA SER A 276 4.38 10.22 -3.42
C SER A 276 3.61 9.20 -4.23
N ALA A 277 4.33 8.25 -4.85
CA ALA A 277 3.73 6.99 -5.24
C ALA A 277 3.07 6.31 -4.01
N LEU A 278 2.05 5.48 -4.24
CA LEU A 278 1.44 4.70 -3.18
C LEU A 278 2.48 3.72 -2.63
N PRO A 279 2.86 3.83 -1.34
CA PRO A 279 3.80 2.89 -0.74
C PRO A 279 3.09 1.56 -0.46
N LEU A 280 3.86 0.58 0.01
CA LEU A 280 3.28 -0.68 0.43
C LEU A 280 2.51 -0.49 1.75
N GLY A 281 1.40 -1.19 1.91
CA GLY A 281 0.74 -1.32 3.19
C GLY A 281 1.55 -2.16 4.17
N VAL A 282 1.16 -2.14 5.44
CA VAL A 282 1.82 -2.90 6.50
C VAL A 282 0.79 -3.74 7.25
N GLU A 283 1.14 -4.99 7.55
CA GLU A 283 0.34 -5.84 8.41
C GLU A 283 0.61 -5.51 9.90
N PHE A 284 -0.43 -5.58 10.72
CA PHE A 284 -0.30 -5.59 12.17
C PHE A 284 -1.27 -6.58 12.79
N ARG A 285 -1.03 -6.91 14.06
CA ARG A 285 -1.86 -7.81 14.85
C ARG A 285 -2.46 -7.10 16.05
N ILE A 286 -3.69 -7.48 16.38
CA ILE A 286 -4.34 -7.16 17.65
C ILE A 286 -4.80 -8.48 18.26
N ASP A 287 -4.20 -8.85 19.39
CA ASP A 287 -4.58 -10.02 20.18
C ASP A 287 -4.46 -9.73 21.69
N ASN A 288 -4.56 -10.76 22.53
CA ASN A 288 -4.50 -10.61 23.98
C ASN A 288 -3.15 -10.10 24.50
N GLN A 289 -2.08 -10.23 23.69
CA GLN A 289 -0.74 -9.69 24.01
C GLN A 289 -0.60 -8.22 23.62
N GLY A 290 -1.58 -7.67 22.91
CA GLY A 290 -1.65 -6.25 22.54
C GLY A 290 -1.55 -6.04 21.04
N PHE A 291 -0.91 -4.94 20.67
CA PHE A 291 -0.78 -4.47 19.30
C PHE A 291 0.66 -4.67 18.82
N THR A 292 0.87 -5.29 17.66
CA THR A 292 2.21 -5.57 17.14
C THR A 292 2.27 -5.44 15.62
N TRP A 293 3.23 -4.67 15.13
CA TRP A 293 3.51 -4.52 13.70
C TRP A 293 4.21 -5.74 13.11
N ARG A 294 3.92 -6.04 11.84
CA ARG A 294 4.57 -7.06 11.01
C ARG A 294 5.17 -6.40 9.77
N GLY A 295 6.21 -5.59 9.99
CA GLY A 295 6.94 -4.90 8.92
C GLY A 295 7.67 -5.84 7.95
N ASP A 296 7.83 -7.11 8.33
CA ASP A 296 8.30 -8.21 7.48
C ASP A 296 7.29 -8.65 6.40
N ARG A 297 6.06 -8.12 6.45
CA ARG A 297 4.96 -8.49 5.56
C ARG A 297 4.35 -7.24 4.90
N PRO A 298 5.00 -6.69 3.86
CA PRO A 298 4.38 -5.66 3.06
C PRO A 298 3.08 -6.17 2.41
N ALA A 299 2.12 -5.27 2.26
CA ALA A 299 0.85 -5.53 1.57
C ALA A 299 0.74 -4.61 0.36
N ASP A 300 0.77 -5.15 -0.86
CA ASP A 300 0.55 -4.34 -2.06
C ASP A 300 -0.86 -3.73 -2.02
N PRO A 301 -1.04 -2.40 -2.15
CA PRO A 301 -2.36 -1.78 -2.21
C PRO A 301 -3.29 -2.34 -3.30
N ALA A 302 -2.73 -2.85 -4.40
CA ALA A 302 -3.48 -3.47 -5.50
C ALA A 302 -3.88 -4.93 -5.19
N ASP A 303 -3.05 -5.66 -4.45
CA ASP A 303 -3.27 -7.06 -4.04
C ASP A 303 -2.87 -7.28 -2.56
N PRO A 304 -3.61 -6.72 -1.59
CA PRO A 304 -3.14 -6.75 -0.19
C PRO A 304 -3.10 -8.14 0.44
N LEU A 305 -3.83 -9.11 -0.15
CA LEU A 305 -3.81 -10.50 0.29
C LEU A 305 -2.75 -11.33 -0.44
N GLY A 306 -2.09 -10.78 -1.47
CA GLY A 306 -1.12 -11.49 -2.31
C GLY A 306 -1.73 -12.59 -3.18
N TRP A 307 -3.05 -12.73 -3.21
CA TRP A 307 -3.71 -13.87 -3.84
C TRP A 307 -3.54 -13.89 -5.35
N GLU A 308 -3.56 -12.72 -6.00
CA GLU A 308 -3.33 -12.63 -7.44
C GLU A 308 -1.88 -12.90 -7.78
N THR A 309 -0.96 -12.35 -6.99
CA THR A 309 0.48 -12.53 -7.13
C THR A 309 0.88 -14.00 -6.96
N ASP A 310 0.44 -14.63 -5.87
CA ASP A 310 0.72 -16.03 -5.55
C ASP A 310 0.15 -16.98 -6.62
N LEU A 311 -1.10 -16.77 -7.05
CA LEU A 311 -1.72 -17.60 -8.09
C LEU A 311 -1.03 -17.42 -9.44
N ARG A 312 -0.62 -16.19 -9.79
CA ARG A 312 0.13 -15.93 -11.02
C ARG A 312 1.47 -16.64 -10.99
N GLN A 313 2.18 -16.61 -9.86
CA GLN A 313 3.43 -17.34 -9.68
C GLN A 313 3.21 -18.85 -9.82
N LEU A 314 2.24 -19.42 -9.09
CA LEU A 314 1.89 -20.84 -9.15
C LEU A 314 1.59 -21.31 -10.58
N LEU A 315 0.72 -20.59 -11.29
CA LEU A 315 0.35 -20.92 -12.66
C LEU A 315 1.55 -20.76 -13.62
N THR A 316 2.39 -19.75 -13.41
CA THR A 316 3.60 -19.56 -14.23
C THR A 316 4.57 -20.71 -14.04
N GLU A 317 4.90 -21.08 -12.80
CA GLU A 317 5.82 -22.17 -12.47
C GLU A 317 5.40 -23.51 -13.08
N VAL A 318 4.10 -23.79 -13.08
CA VAL A 318 3.56 -25.06 -13.57
C VAL A 318 3.42 -25.07 -15.10
N LEU A 319 3.00 -23.96 -15.70
CA LEU A 319 2.78 -23.87 -17.16
C LEU A 319 4.06 -23.61 -17.97
N THR A 320 5.15 -23.16 -17.35
CA THR A 320 6.46 -23.08 -18.01
C THR A 320 7.05 -24.44 -18.30
N LEU A 321 6.65 -25.49 -17.57
CA LEU A 321 7.05 -26.88 -17.83
C LEU A 321 6.35 -27.49 -19.05
N GLY A 322 5.33 -26.81 -19.59
CA GLY A 322 4.55 -27.25 -20.74
C GLY A 322 3.04 -27.18 -20.49
N PRO A 323 2.22 -27.62 -21.46
CA PRO A 323 0.77 -27.70 -21.30
C PRO A 323 0.37 -28.62 -20.13
N GLN A 324 -0.59 -28.18 -19.32
CA GLN A 324 -1.05 -28.89 -18.12
C GLN A 324 -2.56 -29.06 -18.13
N ALA A 325 -3.05 -30.19 -17.62
CA ALA A 325 -4.48 -30.42 -17.55
C ALA A 325 -5.13 -29.41 -16.59
N SER A 326 -6.19 -28.76 -17.05
CA SER A 326 -6.94 -27.79 -16.25
C SER A 326 -7.49 -28.40 -14.96
N ALA A 327 -7.83 -29.70 -14.96
CA ALA A 327 -8.27 -30.41 -13.76
C ALA A 327 -7.18 -30.43 -12.66
N ASP A 328 -5.92 -30.65 -13.04
CA ASP A 328 -4.79 -30.71 -12.11
C ASP A 328 -4.46 -29.32 -11.57
N LEU A 329 -4.50 -28.29 -12.42
CA LEU A 329 -4.35 -26.89 -11.98
C LEU A 329 -5.45 -26.47 -11.00
N MET A 330 -6.68 -26.92 -11.24
CA MET A 330 -7.81 -26.66 -10.34
C MET A 330 -7.63 -27.36 -9.00
N TYR A 331 -7.16 -28.62 -9.01
CA TYR A 331 -6.87 -29.37 -7.80
C TYR A 331 -5.73 -28.70 -7.01
N LEU A 332 -4.63 -28.36 -7.66
CA LEU A 332 -3.47 -27.72 -7.05
C LEU A 332 -3.83 -26.36 -6.42
N GLY A 333 -4.57 -25.51 -7.14
CA GLY A 333 -5.01 -24.23 -6.60
C GLY A 333 -5.97 -24.38 -5.42
N GLN A 334 -6.90 -25.36 -5.47
CA GLN A 334 -7.79 -25.65 -4.36
C GLN A 334 -7.05 -26.20 -3.14
N TYR A 335 -6.05 -27.05 -3.35
CA TYR A 335 -5.18 -27.54 -2.29
C TYR A 335 -4.43 -26.40 -1.59
N LYS A 336 -4.08 -25.34 -2.33
CA LYS A 336 -3.49 -24.09 -1.80
C LYS A 336 -4.52 -23.12 -1.21
N GLY A 337 -5.81 -23.46 -1.21
CA GLY A 337 -6.88 -22.68 -0.60
C GLY A 337 -7.58 -21.68 -1.52
N TYR A 338 -7.32 -21.72 -2.84
CA TYR A 338 -7.98 -20.86 -3.82
C TYR A 338 -9.23 -21.51 -4.42
N SER A 339 -10.28 -20.71 -4.60
CA SER A 339 -11.51 -21.18 -5.25
C SER A 339 -11.31 -21.37 -6.77
N PRO A 340 -12.08 -22.26 -7.42
CA PRO A 340 -12.05 -22.42 -8.88
C PRO A 340 -12.32 -21.14 -9.68
N LYS A 341 -13.03 -20.18 -9.08
CA LYS A 341 -13.31 -18.87 -9.69
C LYS A 341 -12.05 -18.00 -9.71
N GLN A 342 -11.25 -18.03 -8.64
CA GLN A 342 -10.00 -17.29 -8.54
C GLN A 342 -8.97 -17.77 -9.55
N ILE A 343 -8.76 -19.08 -9.60
CA ILE A 343 -7.81 -19.73 -10.51
C ILE A 343 -8.13 -19.35 -11.96
N ARG A 344 -9.40 -19.47 -12.37
CA ARG A 344 -9.84 -19.08 -13.72
C ARG A 344 -9.68 -17.59 -14.01
N ALA A 345 -10.00 -16.74 -13.04
CA ALA A 345 -9.90 -15.29 -13.22
C ALA A 345 -8.46 -14.84 -13.43
N VAL A 346 -7.50 -15.40 -12.68
CA VAL A 346 -6.07 -15.11 -12.83
C VAL A 346 -5.55 -15.67 -14.14
N ALA A 347 -5.85 -16.94 -14.47
CA ALA A 347 -5.44 -17.54 -15.74
C ALA A 347 -5.93 -16.75 -16.96
N TYR A 348 -7.17 -16.26 -16.92
CA TYR A 348 -7.72 -15.39 -17.95
C TYR A 348 -6.94 -14.07 -18.07
N ARG A 349 -6.65 -13.38 -16.96
CA ARG A 349 -5.84 -12.14 -16.96
C ARG A 349 -4.39 -12.36 -17.39
N MET A 350 -3.84 -13.55 -17.15
CA MET A 350 -2.51 -13.95 -17.63
C MET A 350 -2.48 -14.25 -19.12
N GLY A 351 -3.64 -14.38 -19.79
CA GLY A 351 -3.68 -14.81 -21.19
C GLY A 351 -3.35 -16.28 -21.39
N VAL A 352 -3.64 -17.14 -20.39
CA VAL A 352 -3.46 -18.60 -20.52
C VAL A 352 -4.29 -19.12 -21.69
N GLY A 353 -3.61 -19.79 -22.62
CA GLY A 353 -4.23 -20.47 -23.75
C GLY A 353 -4.93 -21.74 -23.31
N ILE A 354 -6.06 -22.07 -23.96
CA ILE A 354 -6.85 -23.26 -23.67
C ILE A 354 -6.96 -24.08 -24.94
N ARG A 355 -6.57 -25.36 -24.89
CA ARG A 355 -6.69 -26.31 -25.99
C ARG A 355 -7.46 -27.54 -25.52
N LYS A 356 -8.40 -28.00 -26.33
CA LYS A 356 -9.07 -29.28 -26.10
C LYS A 356 -8.14 -30.41 -26.52
N CYS A 357 -7.87 -31.34 -25.62
CA CYS A 357 -7.12 -32.54 -25.96
C CYS A 357 -8.09 -33.62 -26.48
N PRO A 358 -7.73 -34.33 -27.57
CA PRO A 358 -8.59 -35.37 -28.13
C PRO A 358 -8.83 -36.49 -27.12
N GLY A 359 -10.09 -36.84 -26.91
CA GLY A 359 -10.52 -37.93 -26.03
C GLY A 359 -12.04 -38.10 -26.11
N PHE A 360 -12.53 -39.34 -25.99
CA PHE A 360 -13.96 -39.63 -26.03
C PHE A 360 -14.57 -39.56 -24.62
N GLY A 361 -15.70 -38.86 -24.47
CA GLY A 361 -16.46 -38.85 -23.22
C GLY A 361 -15.69 -38.27 -22.02
N LYS A 362 -15.44 -39.10 -21.00
CA LYS A 362 -14.73 -38.71 -19.76
C LYS A 362 -13.22 -38.48 -19.97
N ASP A 363 -12.68 -38.88 -21.11
CA ASP A 363 -11.25 -38.79 -21.43
C ASP A 363 -10.87 -37.50 -22.17
N GLY A 364 -11.86 -36.65 -22.48
CA GLY A 364 -11.60 -35.33 -23.05
C GLY A 364 -11.12 -34.34 -21.98
N SER A 365 -9.84 -33.95 -22.03
CA SER A 365 -9.28 -32.92 -21.14
C SER A 365 -9.18 -31.55 -21.83
N TRP A 366 -9.12 -30.51 -21.00
CA TRP A 366 -8.73 -29.17 -21.44
C TRP A 366 -7.36 -28.88 -20.87
N ASP A 367 -6.41 -28.64 -21.76
CA ASP A 367 -5.06 -28.26 -21.38
C ASP A 367 -4.93 -26.75 -21.39
N TRP A 368 -4.27 -26.25 -20.37
CA TRP A 368 -3.87 -24.86 -20.22
C TRP A 368 -2.39 -24.74 -20.53
N PHE A 369 -1.99 -23.68 -21.23
CA PHE A 369 -0.60 -23.43 -21.60
C PHE A 369 -0.33 -21.93 -21.69
N LEU A 370 0.94 -21.53 -21.56
CA LEU A 370 1.37 -20.17 -21.85
C LEU A 370 1.67 -20.03 -23.35
N PRO A 371 0.97 -19.15 -24.10
CA PRO A 371 1.15 -19.05 -25.56
C PRO A 371 2.59 -18.81 -26.00
N ASP A 372 3.32 -17.93 -25.30
CA ASP A 372 4.71 -17.61 -25.63
C ASP A 372 5.67 -18.79 -25.39
N VAL A 373 5.44 -19.55 -24.31
CA VAL A 373 6.24 -20.74 -23.99
C VAL A 373 6.00 -21.83 -25.03
N GLU A 374 4.73 -22.08 -25.38
CA GLU A 374 4.39 -23.10 -26.39
C GLU A 374 4.89 -22.72 -27.79
N ALA A 375 4.90 -21.43 -28.14
CA ALA A 375 5.46 -20.96 -29.40
C ALA A 375 6.97 -21.20 -29.48
N ARG A 376 7.72 -20.90 -28.40
CA ARG A 376 9.17 -21.18 -28.32
C ARG A 376 9.47 -22.66 -28.41
N ARG A 377 8.74 -23.49 -27.65
CA ARG A 377 8.88 -24.95 -27.65
C ARG A 377 8.68 -25.54 -29.05
N LYS A 378 7.65 -25.09 -29.77
CA LYS A 378 7.41 -25.53 -31.16
C LYS A 378 8.51 -25.08 -32.14
N ASN A 379 9.05 -23.89 -31.92
CA ASN A 379 10.17 -23.41 -32.73
C ASN A 379 11.43 -24.25 -32.49
N GLU A 380 11.74 -24.54 -31.23
CA GLU A 380 12.85 -25.44 -30.85
C GLU A 380 12.67 -26.85 -31.44
N GLU A 381 11.48 -27.46 -31.31
CA GLU A 381 11.17 -28.75 -31.93
C GLU A 381 11.30 -28.73 -33.47
N SER A 382 10.99 -27.60 -34.10
CA SER A 382 11.11 -27.44 -35.56
C SER A 382 12.58 -27.29 -35.98
N LEU A 383 13.38 -26.59 -35.18
CA LEU A 383 14.83 -26.43 -35.39
C LEU A 383 15.58 -27.75 -35.14
N GLU A 384 15.21 -28.51 -34.11
CA GLU A 384 15.76 -29.85 -33.85
C GLU A 384 15.47 -30.79 -35.01
N LYS A 385 14.21 -30.86 -35.47
CA LYS A 385 13.85 -31.67 -36.65
C LYS A 385 14.56 -31.21 -37.92
N ALA A 386 14.81 -29.92 -38.08
CA ALA A 386 15.58 -29.40 -39.20
C ALA A 386 17.07 -29.80 -39.10
N ALA A 387 17.65 -29.76 -37.90
CA ALA A 387 19.03 -30.19 -37.64
C ALA A 387 19.20 -31.71 -37.87
N GLU A 388 18.28 -32.54 -37.37
CA GLU A 388 18.27 -33.99 -37.63
C GLU A 388 18.18 -34.29 -39.13
N ASN A 389 17.39 -33.52 -39.89
CA ASN A 389 17.32 -33.68 -41.34
C ASN A 389 18.62 -33.28 -42.05
N VAL A 390 19.34 -32.25 -41.58
CA VAL A 390 20.63 -31.84 -42.15
C VAL A 390 21.71 -32.90 -41.86
N GLU A 391 21.80 -33.41 -40.63
CA GLU A 391 22.73 -34.51 -40.30
C GLU A 391 22.42 -35.78 -41.11
N ASN A 392 21.14 -36.14 -41.27
CA ASN A 392 20.74 -37.28 -42.11
C ASN A 392 21.10 -37.08 -43.59
N VAL A 393 21.05 -35.86 -44.11
CA VAL A 393 21.47 -35.53 -45.49
C VAL A 393 22.99 -35.58 -45.65
N GLU A 394 23.77 -35.09 -44.68
CA GLU A 394 25.23 -35.17 -44.71
C GLU A 394 25.72 -36.62 -44.62
N VAL A 395 25.13 -37.44 -43.74
CA VAL A 395 25.42 -38.88 -43.62
C VAL A 395 25.03 -39.64 -44.90
N ALA A 396 23.90 -39.33 -45.53
CA ALA A 396 23.51 -39.92 -46.82
C ALA A 396 24.46 -39.52 -47.97
N SER A 397 25.02 -38.31 -47.94
CA SER A 397 26.03 -37.87 -48.93
C SER A 397 27.40 -38.53 -48.72
N ALA A 398 27.75 -38.89 -47.48
CA ALA A 398 28.97 -39.62 -47.16
C ALA A 398 28.88 -41.09 -47.58
N VAL A 399 27.72 -41.74 -47.38
CA VAL A 399 27.49 -43.15 -47.76
C VAL A 399 27.42 -43.34 -49.29
N THR A 400 27.02 -42.32 -50.05
CA THR A 400 26.99 -42.39 -51.52
C THR A 400 28.35 -42.18 -52.19
N LYS A 401 29.36 -41.68 -51.46
CA LYS A 401 30.74 -41.56 -51.96
C LYS A 401 31.55 -42.86 -51.89
N ASP A 402 31.15 -43.83 -51.07
CA ASP A 402 31.85 -45.13 -50.94
C ASP A 402 31.29 -46.24 -51.87
N ALA A 403 30.33 -45.92 -52.74
CA ALA A 403 29.62 -46.92 -53.57
C ALA A 403 29.91 -46.86 -55.08
N VAL A 404 30.91 -46.09 -55.53
CA VAL A 404 31.32 -46.10 -56.94
C VAL A 404 32.84 -46.17 -57.06
N GLU A 405 33.39 -47.40 -57.07
CA GLU A 405 34.53 -47.78 -57.91
C GLU A 405 34.82 -49.30 -57.82
N PHE A 406 34.39 -50.05 -58.84
CA PHE A 406 35.08 -51.28 -59.26
C PHE A 406 34.76 -51.63 -60.73
N SER A 407 35.73 -51.38 -61.62
CA SER A 407 36.19 -52.24 -62.73
C SER A 407 36.72 -51.45 -63.95
N SER A 408 38.04 -51.22 -63.91
CA SER A 408 39.05 -51.53 -64.95
C SER A 408 38.68 -51.51 -66.45
N VAL A 409 39.40 -50.71 -67.27
CA VAL A 409 40.59 -51.10 -68.09
C VAL A 409 40.89 -50.03 -69.17
N GLY A 410 42.09 -49.43 -69.10
CA GLY A 410 43.06 -49.32 -70.22
C GLY A 410 43.09 -48.08 -71.15
N PRO A 411 44.27 -47.67 -71.67
CA PRO A 411 44.65 -46.28 -72.08
C PRO A 411 44.73 -46.12 -73.64
N PRO A 412 45.30 -45.06 -74.30
CA PRO A 412 46.25 -44.02 -73.84
C PRO A 412 46.19 -42.60 -74.49
N ASN A 413 47.18 -41.78 -74.10
CA ASN A 413 47.85 -40.65 -74.79
C ASN A 413 47.50 -39.19 -74.42
N GLY A 414 48.56 -38.45 -74.07
CA GLY A 414 48.84 -37.13 -74.66
C GLY A 414 48.93 -35.92 -73.71
N ASP A 415 50.17 -35.55 -73.38
CA ASP A 415 50.73 -34.19 -73.24
C ASP A 415 50.11 -33.19 -72.23
N ASP A 416 50.77 -32.82 -71.13
CA ASP A 416 51.96 -31.94 -70.99
C ASP A 416 51.60 -30.45 -70.92
N TRP A 417 51.39 -29.89 -69.71
CA TRP A 417 51.95 -28.59 -69.29
C TRP A 417 51.67 -28.27 -67.80
N ALA A 418 52.76 -28.00 -67.08
CA ALA A 418 52.81 -27.43 -65.74
C ALA A 418 52.87 -25.89 -65.79
N ARG A 419 52.76 -25.25 -64.60
CA ARG A 419 52.98 -23.83 -64.22
C ARG A 419 51.70 -22.99 -64.10
N ASP A 420 51.47 -22.15 -63.09
CA ASP A 420 52.30 -21.58 -62.01
C ASP A 420 51.38 -20.82 -61.02
N LEU A 421 51.79 -20.72 -59.74
CA LEU A 421 51.89 -19.52 -58.85
C LEU A 421 50.70 -18.52 -58.77
N ASP A 422 50.33 -17.86 -57.68
CA ASP A 422 50.79 -17.73 -56.30
C ASP A 422 49.76 -16.83 -55.56
N SER A 423 49.78 -16.90 -54.22
CA SER A 423 49.51 -15.81 -53.26
C SER A 423 48.20 -15.00 -53.25
N ALA A 424 47.48 -15.05 -52.12
CA ALA A 424 47.22 -13.86 -51.27
C ALA A 424 46.32 -14.21 -50.05
N ALA A 425 46.94 -14.25 -48.86
CA ALA A 425 46.34 -13.84 -47.58
C ALA A 425 46.89 -12.41 -47.27
N PRO A 426 46.54 -11.68 -46.18
CA PRO A 426 45.78 -12.07 -44.98
C PRO A 426 44.81 -11.00 -44.42
N ASN A 427 44.01 -11.34 -43.38
CA ASN A 427 44.14 -10.67 -42.07
C ASN A 427 43.30 -11.34 -40.96
N GLU A 428 43.99 -11.68 -39.87
CA GLU A 428 43.41 -12.04 -38.57
C GLU A 428 43.11 -10.77 -37.74
N SER A 429 42.08 -10.81 -36.88
CA SER A 429 42.14 -10.11 -35.59
C SER A 429 41.57 -11.01 -34.50
N LYS A 430 42.40 -11.26 -33.49
CA LYS A 430 42.17 -12.07 -32.28
C LYS A 430 41.73 -11.17 -31.13
N PHE A 431 40.85 -11.66 -30.25
CA PHE A 431 41.02 -11.50 -28.79
C PHE A 431 40.29 -12.64 -28.04
N LYS A 432 41.02 -13.30 -27.13
CA LYS A 432 40.61 -14.44 -26.26
C LYS A 432 40.10 -13.96 -24.89
N PRO A 433 39.33 -14.78 -24.14
CA PRO A 433 39.13 -14.62 -22.70
C PRO A 433 40.22 -15.33 -21.88
N ALA A 434 40.49 -14.81 -20.68
CA ALA A 434 41.48 -15.31 -19.74
C ALA A 434 40.90 -16.33 -18.75
N SER A 435 41.72 -17.29 -18.36
CA SER A 435 41.51 -18.28 -17.30
C SER A 435 42.55 -18.07 -16.20
N ALA A 436 42.21 -18.43 -14.96
CA ALA A 436 43.19 -18.71 -13.91
C ALA A 436 42.59 -19.69 -12.89
N HIS A 437 43.22 -20.86 -12.77
CA HIS A 437 43.10 -21.80 -11.66
C HIS A 437 44.17 -21.45 -10.60
N ALA A 438 43.86 -21.69 -9.31
CA ALA A 438 44.85 -22.11 -8.32
C ALA A 438 44.20 -22.96 -7.22
N ASN A 439 44.87 -24.07 -6.91
CA ASN A 439 44.57 -25.10 -5.91
C ASN A 439 44.68 -24.60 -4.45
N VAL A 440 44.12 -25.34 -3.48
CA VAL A 440 44.85 -26.13 -2.46
C VAL A 440 43.86 -26.81 -1.48
N THR A 441 44.33 -27.94 -0.97
CA THR A 441 43.80 -29.11 -0.24
C THR A 441 43.05 -28.95 1.09
N ASP A 442 42.00 -29.79 1.23
CA ASP A 442 41.75 -30.83 2.27
C ASP A 442 42.30 -30.66 3.70
N THR A 443 41.41 -30.71 4.72
CA THR A 443 41.60 -31.49 5.96
C THR A 443 40.31 -31.61 6.77
N ARG A 444 40.16 -32.78 7.39
CA ARG A 444 38.97 -33.36 8.03
C ARG A 444 39.30 -33.66 9.49
N THR A 445 38.53 -33.16 10.46
CA THR A 445 38.37 -33.73 11.84
C THR A 445 37.29 -32.95 12.61
N ARG A 446 36.16 -33.58 12.96
CA ARG A 446 35.78 -34.19 14.27
C ARG A 446 35.45 -33.21 15.41
N ASN A 447 34.21 -33.31 15.90
CA ASN A 447 33.71 -33.35 17.30
C ASN A 447 32.19 -33.01 17.22
N THR A 448 31.17 -33.83 17.51
CA THR A 448 30.79 -34.69 18.65
C THR A 448 30.86 -34.04 20.03
N GLU A 449 29.69 -33.68 20.57
CA GLU A 449 29.17 -33.85 21.96
C GLU A 449 27.92 -32.93 22.09
N SER A 450 26.67 -33.39 22.21
CA SER A 450 25.97 -34.24 23.21
C SER A 450 25.19 -33.42 24.23
N LEU A 451 23.87 -33.71 24.32
CA LEU A 451 22.92 -33.65 25.45
C LEU A 451 21.51 -33.48 24.83
N ALA A 452 20.71 -34.51 24.52
CA ALA A 452 20.16 -35.64 25.30
C ALA A 452 19.18 -35.24 26.42
N ASN A 453 17.95 -35.77 26.26
CA ASN A 453 16.83 -35.97 27.20
C ASN A 453 15.85 -34.79 27.37
N ALA A 454 14.53 -34.97 27.24
CA ALA A 454 13.73 -36.13 27.61
C ALA A 454 12.56 -36.43 26.66
N GLU A 455 12.40 -37.72 26.33
CA GLU A 455 11.14 -38.33 25.92
C GLU A 455 10.24 -38.58 27.15
N GLY A 456 8.92 -38.48 26.95
CA GLY A 456 7.91 -38.72 27.97
C GLY A 456 6.52 -38.82 27.36
N ASN A 457 6.31 -39.94 26.69
CA ASN A 457 5.12 -40.44 25.98
C ASN A 457 3.82 -40.46 26.82
N ALA A 458 2.66 -40.14 26.18
CA ALA A 458 1.47 -41.01 26.08
C ALA A 458 0.18 -40.24 25.69
N ASN A 459 -0.31 -40.54 24.47
CA ASN A 459 -1.66 -41.03 24.13
C ASN A 459 -2.91 -40.58 24.94
N ASN A 460 -4.13 -40.50 24.40
CA ASN A 460 -4.76 -40.43 23.08
C ASN A 460 -6.30 -40.45 23.37
N VAL A 461 -7.12 -39.94 22.45
CA VAL A 461 -8.57 -40.22 22.29
C VAL A 461 -9.60 -39.65 23.30
N VAL A 462 -10.44 -38.70 22.84
CA VAL A 462 -11.91 -38.66 23.06
C VAL A 462 -12.54 -38.01 21.81
N MET A 463 -13.03 -38.79 20.86
CA MET A 463 -14.45 -39.13 20.63
C MET A 463 -15.36 -37.94 20.27
N ALA A 464 -15.83 -37.97 19.03
CA ALA A 464 -16.91 -37.18 18.48
C ALA A 464 -18.25 -37.51 19.14
N LEU A 465 -19.08 -36.49 19.39
CA LEU A 465 -20.50 -36.64 19.62
C LEU A 465 -21.26 -35.45 19.00
N ALA A 466 -22.11 -35.77 18.02
CA ALA A 466 -23.26 -34.94 17.62
C ALA A 466 -24.41 -35.13 18.63
N PRO A 467 -25.34 -34.17 18.69
CA PRO A 467 -26.77 -34.53 18.65
C PRO A 467 -27.54 -33.62 17.66
N THR A 468 -28.20 -34.18 16.65
CA THR A 468 -29.65 -34.52 16.59
C THR A 468 -30.62 -33.34 16.69
N LYS A 469 -31.38 -33.18 15.59
CA LYS A 469 -32.69 -32.50 15.55
C LYS A 469 -33.67 -33.21 16.49
N ASP A 470 -34.52 -32.45 17.16
CA ASP A 470 -35.94 -32.80 17.28
C ASP A 470 -36.81 -31.57 17.57
N ALA A 471 -38.07 -31.72 17.18
CA ALA A 471 -39.07 -30.70 16.94
C ALA A 471 -40.03 -30.46 18.12
N ALA A 472 -40.93 -29.49 17.90
CA ALA A 472 -42.22 -29.26 18.54
C ALA A 472 -42.22 -28.58 19.93
N VAL A 473 -43.19 -27.78 20.38
CA VAL A 473 -44.42 -27.14 19.87
C VAL A 473 -44.91 -26.28 21.07
N HIS A 474 -45.35 -25.03 20.85
CA HIS A 474 -46.56 -24.39 21.39
C HIS A 474 -46.50 -22.85 21.46
N THR A 475 -47.30 -22.23 20.59
CA THR A 475 -48.31 -21.17 20.83
C THR A 475 -48.23 -20.33 22.12
N THR A 476 -48.26 -18.99 21.97
CA THR A 476 -49.43 -18.14 22.28
C THR A 476 -49.26 -16.72 21.74
N ALA A 477 -50.39 -16.03 21.58
CA ALA A 477 -50.68 -14.91 20.70
C ALA A 477 -50.44 -13.49 21.27
N ALA A 478 -50.15 -12.56 20.35
CA ALA A 478 -50.66 -11.17 20.17
C ALA A 478 -50.55 -10.11 21.31
N PRO A 479 -50.77 -8.79 21.05
CA PRO A 479 -50.81 -8.00 19.78
C PRO A 479 -49.85 -6.78 19.77
N PRO A 480 -49.79 -5.98 18.69
CA PRO A 480 -49.05 -4.73 18.63
C PRO A 480 -49.89 -3.56 19.15
N ASN A 481 -49.24 -2.58 19.79
CA ASN A 481 -49.78 -1.24 19.93
C ASN A 481 -48.84 -0.23 19.27
N SER A 482 -49.47 0.54 18.39
CA SER A 482 -49.08 1.86 17.92
C SER A 482 -48.80 2.83 19.07
N ASP A 483 -47.72 3.60 18.94
CA ASP A 483 -47.75 5.07 18.83
C ASP A 483 -46.44 5.57 18.20
#